data_AF-A0A948LRL1-F1
#
_entry.id   AF-A0A948LRL1-F1
#
_cell.length_a   1.000
_cell.length_b   1.000
_cell.length_c   1.000
_cell.angle_alpha   90.00
_cell.angle_beta   90.00
_cell.angle_gamma   90.00
#
_symmetry.space_group_name_H-M   'P 1'
#
loop_
_entity.id
_entity.type
_entity.pdbx_description
1 polymer ?
#
loop_
_entity_poly.entity_id
_entity_poly.type
_entity_poly.pdbx_seq_one_letter_code
_entity_poly.pdbx_strand_id
1 'polypeptide(L)'
;MFRRTFLDRFGTKAVNLHPASLPAYRGPHVTQALVLDGQIVENACVTLHRMDAGFDSGDLIETRPIAYPEDGNFARYTASAARAAWYLTAQALPRYLAGELAAQPQNEGEARYRRMDLRKIAIVDFQRAHVHTYECLDDL
;
A
#
# COMPACT_ATOMS: atom_id res chain seq x y z
N MET A 1 2.15 10.38 11.11
CA MET A 1 3.54 10.02 10.79
C MET A 1 4.36 10.01 12.06
N PHE A 2 5.16 8.97 12.30
CA PHE A 2 5.95 8.86 13.52
C PHE A 2 7.28 9.62 13.38
N ARG A 3 7.65 10.37 14.41
CA ARG A 3 8.94 11.09 14.42
C ARG A 3 10.10 10.11 14.58
N ARG A 4 11.28 10.47 14.05
CA ARG A 4 12.49 9.65 14.15
C ARG A 4 12.84 9.27 15.59
N THR A 5 12.73 10.21 16.52
CA THR A 5 12.94 9.98 17.97
C THR A 5 12.04 8.91 18.58
N PHE A 6 10.86 8.66 18.01
CA PHE A 6 9.99 7.57 18.41
C PHE A 6 10.41 6.26 17.75
N LEU A 7 10.68 6.28 16.44
CA LEU A 7 11.06 5.09 15.66
C LEU A 7 12.40 4.49 16.10
N ASP A 8 13.36 5.33 16.49
CA ASP A 8 14.69 4.90 16.94
C ASP A 8 14.60 3.95 18.15
N ARG A 9 13.54 4.03 18.96
CA ARG A 9 13.29 3.12 20.10
C ARG A 9 13.09 1.66 19.68
N PHE A 10 12.68 1.45 18.43
CA PHE A 10 12.43 0.12 17.86
C PHE A 10 13.55 -0.35 16.93
N GLY A 11 14.49 0.54 16.57
CA GLY A 11 15.59 0.25 15.64
C GLY A 11 15.06 -0.27 14.31
N THR A 12 15.48 -1.47 13.92
CA THR A 12 15.03 -2.13 12.68
C THR A 12 13.64 -2.78 12.79
N LYS A 13 13.02 -2.79 13.99
CA LYS A 13 11.78 -3.53 14.26
C LYS A 13 10.50 -2.70 14.04
N ALA A 14 10.62 -1.40 13.74
CA ALA A 14 9.47 -0.62 13.28
C ALA A 14 9.18 -0.99 11.83
N VAL A 15 8.08 -1.70 11.59
CA VAL A 15 7.68 -2.20 10.27
C VAL A 15 6.23 -1.84 9.98
N ASN A 16 5.90 -1.71 8.70
CA ASN A 16 4.56 -1.39 8.21
C ASN A 16 4.15 -2.34 7.08
N LEU A 17 2.84 -2.57 6.97
CA LEU A 17 2.22 -3.29 5.86
C LEU A 17 1.50 -2.27 4.97
N HIS A 18 1.91 -2.21 3.72
CA HIS A 18 1.44 -1.24 2.76
C HIS A 18 0.71 -1.92 1.60
N PRO A 19 -0.54 -1.57 1.25
CA PRO A 19 -1.35 -2.32 0.29
C PRO A 19 -1.08 -1.94 -1.18
N ALA A 20 0.20 -1.78 -1.56
CA ALA A 20 0.64 -1.68 -2.95
C ALA A 20 2.14 -1.93 -3.11
N SER A 21 2.59 -1.86 -4.37
CA SER A 21 3.99 -1.89 -4.75
C SER A 21 4.70 -0.63 -4.25
N LEU A 22 5.80 -0.85 -3.55
CA LEU A 22 6.75 0.20 -3.21
C LEU A 22 7.98 0.04 -4.09
N PRO A 23 8.56 1.15 -4.60
CA PRO A 23 8.30 2.55 -4.24
C PRO A 23 7.18 3.25 -5.05
N ALA A 24 6.56 2.55 -6.01
CA ALA A 24 5.68 3.14 -7.02
C ALA A 24 4.38 3.79 -6.47
N TYR A 25 3.91 3.40 -5.29
CA TYR A 25 2.68 3.93 -4.70
C TYR A 25 2.85 4.23 -3.21
N ARG A 26 3.76 5.13 -2.84
CA ARG A 26 3.93 5.60 -1.44
C ARG A 26 2.74 6.44 -0.99
N GLY A 27 2.46 6.42 0.32
CA GLY A 27 1.52 7.33 0.95
C GLY A 27 0.10 6.78 1.12
N PRO A 28 -0.84 7.61 1.57
CA PRO A 28 -2.19 7.18 1.89
C PRO A 28 -3.06 6.97 0.65
N HIS A 29 -4.23 6.34 0.84
CA HIS A 29 -5.30 6.20 -0.17
C HIS A 29 -4.88 5.49 -1.46
N VAL A 30 -3.91 4.58 -1.33
CA VAL A 30 -3.28 3.89 -2.44
C VAL A 30 -4.26 3.17 -3.36
N THR A 31 -5.30 2.54 -2.81
CA THR A 31 -6.22 1.82 -3.68
C THR A 31 -6.99 2.77 -4.60
N GLN A 32 -7.36 3.96 -4.12
CA GLN A 32 -7.97 4.99 -4.96
C GLN A 32 -6.98 5.49 -6.02
N ALA A 33 -5.72 5.72 -5.65
CA ALA A 33 -4.68 6.11 -6.62
C ALA A 33 -4.55 5.08 -7.75
N LEU A 34 -4.49 3.80 -7.38
CA LEU A 34 -4.36 2.69 -8.31
C LEU A 34 -5.54 2.56 -9.28
N VAL A 35 -6.77 2.76 -8.78
CA VAL A 35 -7.97 2.77 -9.64
C VAL A 35 -7.91 3.95 -10.60
N LEU A 36 -7.58 5.14 -10.11
CA LEU A 36 -7.54 6.36 -10.93
C LEU A 36 -6.45 6.33 -12.00
N ASP A 37 -5.32 5.68 -11.73
CA ASP A 37 -4.24 5.49 -12.70
C ASP A 37 -4.52 4.34 -13.68
N GLY A 38 -5.56 3.52 -13.44
CA GLY A 38 -5.80 2.29 -14.18
C GLY A 38 -4.69 1.26 -14.00
N GLN A 39 -4.02 1.26 -12.85
CA GLN A 39 -2.83 0.45 -12.53
C GLN A 39 -3.07 -0.57 -11.41
N ILE A 40 -4.34 -0.77 -11.03
CA ILE A 40 -4.71 -1.59 -9.88
C ILE A 40 -4.33 -3.06 -10.05
N VAL A 41 -4.33 -3.59 -11.28
CA VAL A 41 -4.01 -4.99 -11.55
C VAL A 41 -2.52 -5.23 -11.43
N GLU A 42 -1.71 -4.36 -12.04
CA GLU A 42 -0.25 -4.46 -12.11
C GLU A 42 0.41 -4.26 -10.74
N ASN A 43 -0.22 -3.47 -9.88
CA ASN A 43 0.30 -3.10 -8.56
C ASN A 43 -0.50 -3.71 -7.40
N ALA A 44 -1.31 -4.73 -7.70
CA ALA A 44 -2.05 -5.50 -6.71
C ALA A 44 -1.08 -6.33 -5.84
N CYS A 45 -0.61 -5.76 -4.74
CA CYS A 45 0.19 -6.47 -3.75
C CYS A 45 0.08 -5.85 -2.36
N VAL A 46 0.65 -6.53 -1.36
CA VAL A 46 0.94 -5.96 -0.04
C VAL A 46 2.45 -6.03 0.19
N THR A 47 3.03 -4.94 0.66
CA THR A 47 4.46 -4.81 0.93
C THR A 47 4.71 -4.68 2.42
N LEU A 48 5.54 -5.55 2.98
CA LEU A 48 6.13 -5.38 4.30
C LEU A 48 7.43 -4.60 4.14
N HIS A 49 7.56 -3.47 4.82
CA HIS A 49 8.75 -2.63 4.77
C HIS A 49 9.09 -2.04 6.15
N ARG A 50 10.32 -1.58 6.31
CA ARG A 50 10.74 -0.83 7.49
C ARG A 50 10.10 0.54 7.50
N MET A 51 9.76 1.02 8.68
CA MET A 51 9.32 2.40 8.88
C MET A 51 10.53 3.30 9.05
N ASP A 52 10.48 4.46 8.40
CA ASP A 52 11.36 5.60 8.65
C ASP A 52 10.50 6.85 8.88
N ALA A 53 11.13 8.03 8.91
CA ALA A 53 10.41 9.30 9.09
C ALA A 53 9.68 9.77 7.82
N GLY A 54 9.80 9.06 6.69
CA GLY A 54 9.17 9.35 5.41
C GLY A 54 7.92 8.51 5.14
N PHE A 55 7.19 8.83 4.07
CA PHE A 55 5.94 8.15 3.72
C PHE A 55 6.28 6.87 2.97
N ASP A 56 6.16 5.73 3.65
CA ASP A 56 6.39 4.41 3.08
C ASP A 56 7.73 4.28 2.33
N SER A 57 8.77 4.97 2.79
CA SER A 57 10.07 5.07 2.12
C SER A 57 11.15 4.14 2.66
N GLY A 58 10.95 3.56 3.84
CA GLY A 58 11.95 2.68 4.43
C GLY A 58 12.13 1.37 3.66
N ASP A 59 13.27 0.71 3.89
CA ASP A 59 13.71 -0.47 3.16
C ASP A 59 12.64 -1.58 3.06
N LEU A 60 12.55 -2.20 1.88
CA LEU A 60 11.64 -3.30 1.56
C LEU A 60 12.09 -4.59 2.26
N ILE A 61 11.17 -5.29 2.90
CA ILE A 61 11.44 -6.60 3.51
C ILE A 61 10.92 -7.70 2.59
N GLU A 62 9.63 -7.67 2.26
CA GLU A 62 8.99 -8.68 1.41
C GLU A 62 7.71 -8.11 0.79
N THR A 63 7.42 -8.44 -0.47
CA THR A 63 6.17 -8.07 -1.14
C THR A 63 5.40 -9.32 -1.55
N ARG A 64 4.10 -9.34 -1.28
CA ARG A 64 3.20 -10.44 -1.64
C ARG A 64 2.17 -9.97 -2.68
N PRO A 65 2.21 -10.50 -3.92
CA PRO A 65 1.18 -10.18 -4.91
C PRO A 65 -0.19 -10.71 -4.49
N ILE A 66 -1.23 -10.01 -4.89
CA ILE A 66 -2.63 -10.40 -4.72
C ILE A 66 -3.33 -10.37 -6.08
N ALA A 67 -4.27 -11.27 -6.29
CA ALA A 67 -5.08 -11.23 -7.50
C ALA A 67 -6.12 -10.10 -7.40
N TYR A 68 -6.17 -9.25 -8.42
CA TYR A 68 -7.33 -8.38 -8.62
C TYR A 68 -8.48 -9.22 -9.20
N PRO A 69 -9.66 -9.23 -8.58
CA PRO A 69 -10.79 -10.00 -9.09
C PRO A 69 -11.21 -9.53 -10.49
N GLU A 70 -11.43 -10.45 -11.42
CA GLU A 70 -11.94 -10.14 -12.78
C GLU A 70 -13.29 -9.42 -12.72
N ASP A 71 -14.07 -9.70 -11.68
CA ASP A 71 -15.35 -9.06 -11.42
C ASP A 71 -15.22 -7.70 -10.70
N GLY A 72 -14.02 -7.13 -10.61
CA GLY A 72 -13.75 -5.83 -10.00
C GLY A 72 -14.22 -5.69 -8.55
N ASN A 73 -14.55 -6.79 -7.86
CA ASN A 73 -15.20 -6.73 -6.56
C ASN A 73 -14.21 -6.27 -5.49
N PHE A 74 -14.42 -5.05 -5.01
CA PHE A 74 -13.52 -4.41 -4.05
C PHE A 74 -13.49 -5.10 -2.68
N ALA A 75 -14.59 -5.70 -2.23
CA ALA A 75 -14.61 -6.45 -0.98
C ALA A 75 -13.75 -7.71 -1.07
N ARG A 76 -13.80 -8.41 -2.22
CA ARG A 76 -12.93 -9.56 -2.50
C ARG A 76 -11.47 -9.13 -2.62
N TYR A 77 -11.18 -8.03 -3.31
CA TYR A 77 -9.84 -7.46 -3.37
C TYR A 77 -9.30 -7.13 -1.98
N THR A 78 -10.09 -6.46 -1.15
CA THR A 78 -9.75 -6.13 0.24
C THR A 78 -9.48 -7.39 1.07
N ALA A 79 -10.29 -8.44 0.91
CA ALA A 79 -10.08 -9.72 1.58
C ALA A 79 -8.78 -10.41 1.12
N SER A 80 -8.44 -10.32 -0.17
CA SER A 80 -7.15 -10.80 -0.70
C SER A 80 -5.97 -10.05 -0.11
N ALA A 81 -6.05 -8.71 -0.02
CA ALA A 81 -5.04 -7.88 0.62
C ALA A 81 -4.86 -8.24 2.11
N ALA A 82 -5.95 -8.41 2.86
CA ALA A 82 -5.90 -8.84 4.26
C ALA A 82 -5.23 -10.22 4.42
N ARG A 83 -5.48 -11.15 3.50
CA ARG A 83 -4.82 -12.47 3.51
C ARG A 83 -3.33 -12.38 3.21
N ALA A 84 -2.92 -11.52 2.29
CA ALA A 84 -1.51 -11.27 2.01
C ALA A 84 -0.81 -10.59 3.20
N ALA A 85 -1.45 -9.61 3.83
CA ALA A 85 -0.99 -9.00 5.07
C ALA A 85 -0.79 -10.05 6.17
N TRP A 86 -1.78 -10.92 6.40
CA TRP A 86 -1.66 -12.04 7.34
C TRP A 86 -0.47 -12.95 7.02
N TYR A 87 -0.28 -13.31 5.74
CA TYR A 87 0.86 -14.12 5.32
C TYR A 87 2.19 -13.44 5.65
N LEU A 88 2.34 -12.15 5.31
CA LEU A 88 3.55 -11.38 5.61
C LEU A 88 3.81 -11.30 7.11
N THR A 89 2.78 -11.08 7.93
CA THR A 89 2.91 -11.06 9.40
C THR A 89 3.23 -12.43 9.98
N ALA A 90 2.62 -13.49 9.49
CA ALA A 90 2.77 -14.84 10.05
C ALA A 90 4.04 -15.55 9.58
N GLN A 91 4.55 -15.20 8.39
CA GLN A 91 5.66 -15.92 7.74
C GLN A 91 6.89 -15.04 7.53
N ALA A 92 6.75 -13.87 6.91
CA ALA A 92 7.91 -13.03 6.56
C ALA A 92 8.46 -12.27 7.78
N LEU A 93 7.58 -11.68 8.60
CA LEU A 93 8.01 -10.89 9.75
C LEU A 93 8.84 -11.69 10.77
N PRO A 94 8.47 -12.92 11.18
CA PRO A 94 9.30 -13.71 12.11
C PRO A 94 10.70 -14.00 11.54
N ARG A 95 10.78 -14.33 10.24
CA ARG A 95 12.06 -14.58 9.55
C ARG A 95 12.93 -13.33 9.46
N TYR A 96 12.32 -12.16 9.20
CA TYR A 96 13.01 -10.88 9.27
C TYR A 96 13.55 -10.58 10.68
N LEU A 97 12.73 -10.80 11.72
CA LEU A 97 13.15 -10.59 13.11
C LEU A 97 14.23 -11.57 13.57
N ALA A 98 14.28 -12.77 12.97
CA ALA A 98 15.33 -13.77 13.18
C ALA A 98 16.63 -13.46 12.38
N GLY A 99 16.61 -12.46 11.49
CA GLY A 99 17.75 -12.10 10.64
C GLY A 99 17.91 -12.96 9.38
N GLU A 100 16.92 -13.78 9.03
CA GLU A 100 16.92 -14.61 7.83
C GLU A 100 16.54 -13.84 6.56
N LEU A 101 15.79 -12.75 6.71
CA LEU A 101 15.44 -11.83 5.63
C LEU A 101 16.16 -10.50 5.86
N ALA A 102 16.78 -9.98 4.80
CA ALA A 102 17.45 -8.69 4.81
C ALA A 102 16.58 -7.65 4.09
N ALA A 103 16.38 -6.49 4.72
CA ALA A 103 15.68 -5.40 4.08
C ALA A 103 16.56 -4.73 3.02
N GLN A 104 15.96 -4.32 1.89
CA GLN A 104 16.66 -3.69 0.77
C GLN A 104 16.19 -2.24 0.56
N PRO A 105 17.08 -1.29 0.31
CA PRO A 105 16.69 0.09 0.00
C PRO A 105 15.73 0.14 -1.19
N GLN A 106 14.75 1.04 -1.11
CA GLN A 106 13.88 1.34 -2.25
C GLN A 106 14.63 2.11 -3.34
N ASN A 107 14.21 1.94 -4.60
CA ASN A 107 14.71 2.77 -5.70
C ASN A 107 14.02 4.15 -5.69
N GLU A 108 14.70 5.18 -5.19
CA GLU A 108 14.14 6.54 -5.11
C GLU A 108 13.74 7.13 -6.48
N GLY A 109 14.33 6.69 -7.60
CA GLY A 109 13.94 7.15 -8.94
C GLY A 109 12.55 6.68 -9.38
N GLU A 110 12.08 5.57 -8.80
CA GLU A 110 10.76 4.97 -9.05
C GLU A 110 9.72 5.41 -8.01
N ALA A 111 10.12 6.17 -6.98
CA ALA A 111 9.21 6.65 -5.96
C ALA A 111 8.14 7.56 -6.56
N ARG A 112 6.87 7.23 -6.30
CA ARG A 112 5.75 8.13 -6.59
C ARG A 112 4.87 8.24 -5.36
N TYR A 113 4.31 9.43 -5.20
CA TYR A 113 3.37 9.77 -4.14
C TYR A 113 2.24 10.58 -4.76
N ARG A 114 1.00 10.18 -4.50
CA ARG A 114 -0.17 10.88 -5.00
C ARG A 114 -0.86 11.59 -3.83
N ARG A 115 -0.85 12.92 -3.84
CA ARG A 115 -1.68 13.70 -2.92
C ARG A 115 -3.12 13.67 -3.42
N MET A 116 -4.04 13.22 -2.59
CA MET A 116 -5.47 13.19 -2.91
C MET A 116 -6.26 13.91 -1.83
N ASP A 117 -7.23 14.71 -2.26
CA ASP A 117 -8.33 15.15 -1.40
C ASP A 117 -9.53 14.26 -1.66
N LEU A 118 -9.76 13.27 -0.81
CA LEU A 118 -10.87 12.32 -0.98
C LEU A 118 -12.25 12.97 -0.97
N ARG A 119 -12.38 14.18 -0.42
CA ARG A 119 -13.63 14.96 -0.46
C ARG A 119 -13.92 15.50 -1.85
N LYS A 120 -12.96 15.37 -2.77
CA LYS A 120 -13.03 15.79 -4.15
C LYS A 120 -12.87 14.60 -5.12
N ILE A 121 -13.28 13.37 -4.79
CA ILE A 121 -13.08 12.24 -5.71
C ILE A 121 -14.30 11.33 -5.69
N ALA A 122 -14.94 11.18 -6.86
CA ALA A 122 -15.99 10.19 -7.11
C ALA A 122 -15.45 9.04 -7.96
N ILE A 123 -15.66 7.80 -7.53
CA ILE A 123 -15.42 6.62 -8.37
C ILE A 123 -16.79 5.96 -8.57
N VAL A 124 -17.32 6.08 -9.80
CA VAL A 124 -18.62 5.52 -10.17
C VAL A 124 -18.40 4.40 -11.18
N ASP A 125 -18.74 3.17 -10.78
CA ASP A 125 -18.83 2.03 -11.69
C ASP A 125 -20.22 2.03 -12.34
N PHE A 126 -20.29 2.37 -13.64
CA PHE A 126 -21.54 2.42 -14.39
C PHE A 126 -21.99 1.04 -14.91
N GLN A 127 -21.17 0.00 -14.77
CA GLN A 127 -21.47 -1.35 -15.26
C GLN A 127 -22.06 -2.26 -14.18
N ARG A 128 -21.84 -1.94 -12.91
CA ARG A 128 -22.38 -2.67 -11.76
C ARG A 128 -23.08 -1.66 -10.87
N ALA A 129 -24.35 -1.86 -10.55
CA ALA A 129 -25.20 -0.95 -9.77
C ALA A 129 -24.80 -0.79 -8.27
N HIS A 130 -23.50 -0.70 -7.97
CA HIS A 130 -22.94 -0.36 -6.68
C HIS A 130 -22.29 1.02 -6.77
N VAL A 131 -22.98 2.02 -6.22
CA VAL A 131 -22.51 3.39 -6.16
C VAL A 131 -21.75 3.58 -4.84
N HIS A 132 -20.45 3.83 -4.91
CA HIS A 132 -19.71 4.47 -3.82
C HIS A 132 -19.58 5.97 -4.16
N THR A 133 -20.59 6.76 -3.79
CA THR A 133 -20.60 8.21 -4.03
C THR A 133 -19.69 8.95 -3.04
N TYR A 134 -18.76 9.73 -3.58
CA TYR A 134 -18.06 10.81 -2.90
C TYR A 134 -17.86 11.88 -3.98
N GLU A 135 -18.30 13.13 -3.85
CA GLU A 135 -18.27 14.09 -4.97
C GLU A 135 -16.89 14.71 -5.20
N CYS A 136 -16.54 15.01 -6.45
CA CYS A 136 -15.48 15.96 -6.83
C CYS A 136 -16.11 17.22 -7.38
N LEU A 137 -15.92 18.34 -6.70
CA LEU A 137 -16.06 19.64 -7.34
C LEU A 137 -14.65 20.05 -7.78
N ASP A 138 -14.48 20.09 -9.10
CA ASP A 138 -13.31 20.62 -9.78
C ASP A 138 -12.96 21.97 -9.17
N ASP A 139 -11.69 22.19 -8.84
CA ASP A 139 -11.09 23.51 -8.90
C ASP A 139 -9.57 23.38 -8.86
N LEU A 140 -8.96 24.01 -9.88
CA LEU A 140 -7.55 24.25 -10.16
C LEU A 140 -6.74 24.72 -8.95
#